data_AF-A0A7V2T6M0-F1
#
_entry.id   AF-A0A7V2T6M0-F1
#
_cell.length_a   1.000
_cell.length_b   1.000
_cell.length_c   1.000
_cell.angle_alpha   90.00
_cell.angle_beta   90.00
_cell.angle_gamma   90.00
#
_symmetry.space_group_name_H-M   'P 1'
#
loop_
_entity.id
_entity.type
_entity.pdbx_description
1 polymer ?
#
loop_
_entity_poly.entity_id
_entity_poly.type
_entity_poly.pdbx_seq_one_letter_code
_entity_poly.pdbx_strand_id
1 'polypeptide(L)' 'MKPARTVPERNRLIAERLRQAADLLERQGANPYRARAYREAARVVDGLET' A
#
# COMPACT_ATOMS: atom_id res chain seq x y z
N MET A 1 -2.20 27.64 13.76
CA MET A 1 -2.86 26.40 13.31
C MET A 1 -1.78 25.54 12.62
N LYS A 2 -1.49 24.33 13.11
CA LYS A 2 -0.59 23.41 12.39
C LYS A 2 -1.32 22.93 11.12
N PRO A 3 -0.67 22.87 9.94
CA PRO A 3 -1.33 22.34 8.76
C PRO A 3 -1.75 20.89 9.03
N ALA A 4 -2.96 20.52 8.62
CA ALA A 4 -3.39 19.13 8.62
C ALA A 4 -2.42 18.38 7.71
N ARG A 5 -1.73 17.38 8.25
CA ARG A 5 -0.88 16.55 7.42
C ARG A 5 -1.76 15.81 6.43
N THR A 6 -1.38 15.89 5.16
CA THR A 6 -2.12 15.27 4.07
C THR A 6 -1.21 14.25 3.41
N VAL A 7 -1.75 13.06 3.19
CA VAL A 7 -1.06 12.03 2.42
C VAL A 7 -1.08 12.46 0.95
N PRO A 8 0.07 12.55 0.27
CA PRO A 8 0.13 12.88 -1.15
C PRO A 8 -0.70 11.90 -1.99
N GLU A 9 -1.41 12.40 -3.00
CA GLU A 9 -2.21 11.53 -3.90
C GLU A 9 -1.36 10.44 -4.58
N ARG A 10 -0.10 10.75 -4.88
CA ARG A 10 0.85 9.77 -5.41
C ARG A 10 1.05 8.58 -4.46
N ASN A 11 1.10 8.82 -3.16
CA ASN A 11 1.28 7.77 -2.16
C ASN A 11 0.02 6.89 -2.09
N ARG A 12 -1.17 7.49 -2.14
CA ARG A 12 -2.44 6.75 -2.22
C ARG A 12 -2.49 5.84 -3.45
N LEU A 13 -2.08 6.35 -4.61
CA LEU A 13 -2.02 5.60 -5.85
C LEU A 13 -1.06 4.41 -5.76
N ILE A 14 0.14 4.62 -5.22
CA ILE A 14 1.12 3.54 -5.01
C ILE A 14 0.55 2.49 -4.05
N ALA A 15 -0.07 2.90 -2.94
CA ALA A 15 -0.68 2.00 -1.97
C ALA A 15 -1.79 1.15 -2.61
N GLU A 16 -2.60 1.73 -3.49
CA GLU A 16 -3.62 0.99 -4.23
C GLU A 16 -3.02 -0.09 -5.15
N ARG A 17 -1.95 0.25 -5.89
CA ARG A 17 -1.27 -0.71 -6.77
C ARG A 17 -0.63 -1.85 -5.98
N LEU A 18 -0.08 -1.56 -4.80
CA LEU A 18 0.45 -2.58 -3.89
C LEU A 18 -0.65 -3.51 -3.38
N ARG A 19 -1.84 -3.00 -3.04
CA ARG A 19 -3.02 -3.81 -2.68
C ARG A 19 -3.46 -4.72 -3.82
N GLN A 20 -3.57 -4.18 -5.03
CA GLN A 20 -3.93 -4.95 -6.23
C GLN A 20 -2.92 -6.08 -6.50
N ALA A 21 -1.61 -5.81 -6.36
CA ALA A 21 -0.58 -6.83 -6.51
C ALA A 21 -0.70 -7.95 -5.45
N ALA A 22 -0.99 -7.61 -4.20
CA ALA A 22 -1.23 -8.60 -3.14
C ALA A 22 -2.43 -9.49 -3.46
N ASP A 23 -3.55 -8.90 -3.91
CA ASP A 23 -4.75 -9.66 -4.26
C ASP A 23 -4.52 -10.61 -5.43
N LEU A 24 -3.72 -10.20 -6.44
CA LEU A 24 -3.33 -11.07 -7.54
C LEU A 24 -2.46 -12.23 -7.06
N LEU A 25 -1.49 -11.98 -6.18
CA LEU A 25 -0.63 -13.02 -5.62
C LEU A 25 -1.43 -14.05 -4.83
N GLU A 26 -2.39 -13.61 -4.01
CA GLU A 26 -3.26 -14.52 -3.26
C GLU A 26 -4.14 -15.37 -4.17
N ARG A 27 -4.76 -14.75 -5.19
CA ARG A 27 -5.59 -15.47 -6.17
C ARG A 27 -4.82 -16.51 -6.97
N GLN A 28 -3.54 -16.25 -7.24
CA GLN A 28 -2.66 -17.19 -7.94
C GLN A 28 -2.13 -18.32 -7.05
N GLY A 29 -2.46 -18.33 -5.75
CA GLY A 29 -1.85 -19.26 -4.80
C GLY A 29 -0.33 -19.06 -4.66
N ALA A 30 0.16 -17.85 -4.97
CA ALA A 30 1.56 -17.52 -4.83
C ALA A 30 1.98 -17.48 -3.36
N ASN A 31 3.28 -17.30 -3.10
CA ASN A 31 3.81 -17.31 -1.75
C ASN A 31 3.08 -16.29 -0.84
N PRO A 32 2.45 -16.73 0.26
CA PRO A 32 1.66 -15.87 1.14
C PRO A 32 2.49 -14.78 1.85
N TYR A 33 3.79 -15.03 2.07
CA TYR A 33 4.70 -14.02 2.60
C TYR A 33 4.86 -12.84 1.63
N ARG A 34 4.86 -13.10 0.32
CA ARG A 34 4.93 -12.03 -0.70
C ARG A 34 3.66 -11.19 -0.66
N ALA A 35 2.49 -11.81 -0.70
CA ALA A 35 1.22 -11.08 -0.62
C ALA A 35 1.15 -10.21 0.64
N ARG A 36 1.52 -10.75 1.80
CA ARG A 36 1.58 -10.00 3.06
C ARG A 36 2.55 -8.82 2.98
N ALA A 37 3.74 -9.00 2.41
CA ALA A 37 4.71 -7.92 2.25
C ALA A 37 4.15 -6.75 1.41
N TYR A 38 3.43 -7.05 0.32
CA TYR A 38 2.74 -6.04 -0.48
C TYR A 38 1.64 -5.31 0.30
N ARG A 39 0.86 -6.00 1.14
CA ARG A 39 -0.16 -5.37 2.00
C ARG A 39 0.47 -4.44 3.05
N GLU A 40 1.56 -4.86 3.69
CA GLU A 40 2.26 -4.02 4.68
C GLU A 40 2.91 -2.80 4.01
N ALA A 41 3.53 -2.98 2.83
CA ALA A 41 4.07 -1.86 2.07
C ALA A 41 2.98 -0.85 1.69
N ALA A 42 1.80 -1.32 1.26
CA ALA A 42 0.67 -0.44 0.98
C ALA A 42 0.28 0.38 2.20
N ARG A 43 0.15 -0.25 3.37
CA ARG A 43 -0.18 0.41 4.63
C ARG A 43 0.83 1.49 5.01
N VAL A 44 2.12 1.22 4.87
CA VAL A 44 3.18 2.19 5.17
C VAL A 44 3.08 3.38 4.24
N VAL A 45 3.01 3.14 2.92
CA VAL A 45 2.99 4.22 1.92
C VAL A 45 1.75 5.11 2.08
N ASP A 46 0.58 4.52 2.38
CA ASP A 46 -0.67 5.27 2.60
C ASP A 46 -0.62 6.18 3.85
N GLY A 47 0.34 5.97 4.75
CA GLY A 47 0.57 6.79 5.93
C GLY A 47 1.75 7.77 5.80
N LEU A 48 2.45 7.80 4.66
CA LEU A 48 3.57 8.70 4.45
C LEU A 48 3.06 10.10 4.14
N GLU A 49 3.24 10.99 5.11
CA GLU A 49 2.97 12.43 5.03
C GLU A 49 4.26 13.16 4.61
N THR A 50 4.12 14.31 3.95
CA THR A 50 5.26 15.20 3.58
C THR A 50 5.37 16.35 4.56
#